data_AF-A0A970NF30-F1
#
_entry.id   AF-A0A970NF30-F1
#
_cell.length_a   1.000
_cell.length_b   1.000
_cell.length_c   1.000
_cell.angle_alpha   90.00
_cell.angle_beta   90.00
_cell.angle_gamma   90.00
#
_symmetry.space_group_name_H-M   'P 1'
#
loop_
_entity.id
_entity.type
_entity.pdbx_description
1 polymer ?
#
loop_
_entity_poly.entity_id
_entity_poly.type
_entity_poly.pdbx_seq_one_letter_code
_entity_poly.pdbx_strand_id
1 'polypeptide(L)' 'MGMTPKTSSSTAVTMTELVLPYHANVAGNMHGGEVMKLMDSAAGIAAARH' A
#
# COMPACT_ATOMS: atom_id res chain seq x y z
N MET A 1 -3.05 5.54 31.46
CA MET A 1 -2.05 4.61 30.89
C MET A 1 -1.36 5.34 29.74
N GLY A 2 -0.04 5.47 29.75
CA GLY A 2 0.70 6.13 28.67
C GLY A 2 0.81 5.23 27.44
N MET A 3 0.71 5.80 26.23
CA MET A 3 0.98 5.05 25.00
C MET A 3 2.47 4.79 24.87
N THR A 4 2.86 3.54 24.62
CA THR A 4 4.25 3.19 24.28
C THR A 4 4.56 3.62 22.85
N PRO A 5 5.61 4.41 22.61
CA PRO A 5 6.02 4.76 21.25
C PRO A 5 6.29 3.51 20.41
N LYS A 6 5.80 3.50 19.17
CA LYS A 6 6.06 2.44 18.19
C LYS A 6 7.16 2.86 17.23
N THR A 7 7.92 1.89 16.73
CA THR A 7 8.89 2.11 15.66
C THR A 7 8.21 1.93 14.31
N SER A 8 8.71 2.59 13.27
CA SER A 8 8.21 2.44 11.90
C SER A 8 8.25 0.98 11.41
N SER A 9 9.26 0.21 11.84
CA SER A 9 9.36 -1.22 11.52
C SER A 9 8.22 -2.06 12.11
N SER A 10 7.67 -1.67 13.26
CA SER A 10 6.60 -2.41 13.94
C SER A 10 5.24 -2.33 13.21
N THR A 11 5.11 -1.41 12.25
CA THR A 11 3.88 -1.17 11.48
C THR A 11 4.08 -1.35 10.00
N ALA A 12 5.20 -1.95 9.58
CA ALA A 12 5.47 -2.22 8.18
C ALA A 12 4.34 -3.05 7.56
N VAL A 13 3.97 -2.71 6.32
CA VAL A 13 2.93 -3.39 5.55
C VAL A 13 3.56 -3.92 4.26
N THR A 14 3.27 -5.17 3.94
CA THR A 14 3.61 -5.77 2.66
C THR A 14 2.32 -6.22 2.00
N MET A 15 2.13 -5.83 0.73
CA MET A 15 1.00 -6.23 -0.10
C MET A 15 1.54 -6.86 -1.38
N THR A 16 0.79 -7.81 -1.92
CA THR A 16 1.12 -8.49 -3.17
C THR A 16 -0.17 -8.64 -3.97
N GLU A 17 -0.15 -8.22 -5.23
CA GLU A 17 -1.34 -8.19 -6.10
C GLU A 17 -0.98 -8.76 -7.46
N LEU A 18 -1.92 -9.50 -8.07
CA LEU A 18 -1.76 -10.00 -9.44
C LEU A 18 -2.10 -8.88 -10.43
N VAL A 19 -1.18 -8.56 -11.34
CA VAL A 19 -1.47 -7.61 -12.41
C VAL A 19 -2.29 -8.32 -13.49
N LEU A 20 -3.53 -7.87 -13.68
CA LEU A 20 -4.47 -8.37 -14.67
C LEU A 20 -4.64 -7.35 -15.81
N PRO A 21 -5.15 -7.76 -16.98
CA PRO A 21 -5.24 -6.88 -18.15
C PRO A 21 -6.01 -5.57 -17.90
N TYR A 22 -7.01 -5.57 -17.04
CA TYR A 22 -7.79 -4.37 -16.70
C TYR A 22 -7.06 -3.40 -15.75
N HIS A 23 -5.94 -3.80 -15.15
CA HIS A 23 -5.05 -2.91 -14.40
C HIS A 23 -4.07 -2.17 -15.33
N ALA A 24 -3.98 -2.54 -16.61
CA ALA A 24 -2.99 -2.00 -17.53
C ALA A 24 -3.45 -0.66 -18.15
N ASN A 25 -2.48 0.19 -18.48
CA ASN A 25 -2.67 1.39 -19.27
C ASN A 25 -2.61 1.09 -20.78
N VAL A 26 -2.79 2.11 -21.62
CA VAL A 26 -2.75 1.97 -23.10
C VAL A 26 -1.43 1.42 -23.65
N ALA A 27 -0.33 1.51 -22.89
CA ALA A 27 0.97 0.96 -23.26
C ALA A 27 1.18 -0.48 -22.77
N GLY A 28 0.18 -1.10 -22.14
CA GLY A 28 0.26 -2.46 -21.61
C GLY A 28 0.99 -2.60 -20.27
N ASN A 29 1.42 -1.49 -19.67
CA ASN A 29 2.04 -1.49 -18.34
C ASN A 29 0.99 -1.32 -17.25
N MET A 30 1.28 -1.73 -16.01
CA MET A 30 0.43 -1.39 -14.87
C MET A 30 0.16 0.11 -14.84
N HIS A 31 -1.12 0.50 -14.75
CA HIS A 31 -1.51 1.89 -14.75
C HIS A 31 -1.06 2.56 -13.45
N GLY A 32 -0.45 3.75 -13.55
CA GLY A 32 0.08 4.46 -12.38
C GLY A 32 -0.98 4.76 -11.32
N GLY A 33 -2.23 5.01 -11.73
CA GLY A 33 -3.36 5.16 -10.80
C GLY A 33 -3.64 3.91 -9.95
N GLU A 34 -3.55 2.71 -10.51
CA GLU A 34 -3.71 1.46 -9.75
C GLU A 34 -2.56 1.26 -8.75
N VAL A 35 -1.33 1.61 -9.13
CA VAL A 35 -0.19 1.58 -8.21
C VAL A 35 -0.43 2.55 -7.05
N MET A 36 -0.83 3.79 -7.31
CA MET A 36 -1.09 4.79 -6.28
C MET A 36 -2.22 4.37 -5.33
N LYS A 37 -3.26 3.72 -5.83
CA LYS A 37 -4.34 3.15 -5.01
C LYS A 37 -3.84 2.07 -4.04
N LEU A 38 -2.95 1.18 -4.49
CA LEU A 38 -2.33 0.19 -3.62
C LEU A 38 -1.41 0.84 -2.58
N MET A 39 -0.66 1.87 -2.96
CA MET A 39 0.18 2.65 -2.04
C MET A 39 -0.66 3.34 -0.96
N ASP A 40 -1.77 3.98 -1.33
CA ASP A 40 -2.68 4.64 -0.38
C ASP A 40 -3.27 3.63 0.62
N SER A 41 -3.69 2.46 0.12
CA SER A 41 -4.19 1.37 0.97
C SER A 41 -3.13 0.90 1.98
N ALA A 42 -1.89 0.65 1.52
CA ALA A 42 -0.79 0.24 2.40
C ALA A 42 -0.45 1.31 3.44
N ALA A 43 -0.43 2.59 3.03
CA ALA A 43 -0.17 3.72 3.91
C ALA A 43 -1.26 3.87 4.99
N GLY A 44 -2.54 3.74 4.60
CA GLY A 44 -3.67 3.77 5.53
C GLY A 44 -3.58 2.67 6.58
N ILE A 45 -3.22 1.44 6.18
CA ILE A 45 -3.00 0.32 7.10
C ILE A 45 -1.82 0.59 8.04
N ALA A 46 -0.70 1.10 7.51
CA ALA A 46 0.48 1.40 8.32
C ALA A 46 0.17 2.48 9.37
N ALA A 47 -0.51 3.56 8.96
CA ALA A 47 -0.94 4.63 9.85
C ALA A 47 -1.90 4.15 10.95
N ALA A 48 -2.88 3.30 10.60
CA ALA A 48 -3.82 2.74 11.57
C ALA A 48 -3.14 1.81 12.60
N ARG A 49 -2.02 1.18 12.23
CA ARG A 49 -1.24 0.30 13.12
C ARG A 49 -0.25 1.05 14.01
N HIS A 50 0.11 2.29 13.68
CA HIS A 50 1.11 3.08 14.39
C HIS A 50 0.61 3.70 15.70
#